data_AF-A0A978U4Y5-F1
#
_entry.id   AF-A0A978U4Y5-F1
#
_cell.length_a   1.000
_cell.length_b   1.000
_cell.length_c   1.000
_cell.angle_alpha   90.00
_cell.angle_beta   90.00
_cell.angle_gamma   90.00
#
_symmetry.space_group_name_H-M   'P 1'
#
loop_
_entity.id
_entity.type
_entity.pdbx_description
1 polymer ?
#
loop_
_entity_poly.entity_id
_entity_poly.type
_entity_poly.pdbx_seq_one_letter_code
_entity_poly.pdbx_strand_id
1 'polypeptide(L)'
;MRPRQAIADHFSSFLQFEADRFAGWLVDVRLQRSMQRSSEQAGAAKASENYWALYWHKSWQTQPAGLARQHLAAYVQEPCYWAAQKTTLHFASTQYTLADCFQMAIAQLDKILKGFDSQQGFRFKSYASATCHSLIREGLRQRQEIDICTDWALLRKISQKRLLEALQSVGLPSQTAQSYILAWTTFKTLYVPQQATATRQLAKPEPQVWQAIAQQYRATANGASVSPEELEKWLTICARAARAYLYPSHVSINAPRSGEEAGEFLDSLPDQTQPSLLQALISDEEFQTRQTQHAQVSELLQQAIANLDDESRTILELYYRDRCTQQQMAAALNTKQYTISRRLTRAREHLLRTLAHWVKETLHISPTSDILSHTSNALEEWLTSHFSEDC
;
A
#
# COMPACT_ATOMS: atom_id res chain seq x y z
N MET A 1 -18.70 31.33 -9.30
CA MET A 1 -20.00 31.36 -8.60
C MET A 1 -20.48 32.80 -8.50
N ARG A 2 -21.71 33.12 -8.91
CA ARG A 2 -22.27 34.47 -8.72
C ARG A 2 -22.72 34.64 -7.25
N PRO A 3 -22.36 35.74 -6.56
CA PRO A 3 -22.77 35.96 -5.17
C PRO A 3 -24.27 36.22 -5.08
N ARG A 4 -24.87 35.79 -3.96
CA ARG A 4 -26.28 36.05 -3.66
C ARG A 4 -26.41 37.50 -3.20
N GLN A 5 -27.45 38.20 -3.65
CA GLN A 5 -27.63 39.63 -3.34
C GLN A 5 -28.66 39.85 -2.25
N ALA A 6 -29.80 39.14 -2.29
CA ALA A 6 -30.84 39.28 -1.28
C ALA A 6 -30.53 38.43 -0.05
N ILE A 7 -30.80 38.96 1.14
CA ILE A 7 -30.58 38.26 2.42
C ILE A 7 -31.40 36.97 2.47
N ALA A 8 -32.64 36.98 1.96
CA ALA A 8 -33.48 35.78 1.91
C ALA A 8 -32.77 34.64 1.16
N ASP A 9 -32.18 34.92 0.00
CA ASP A 9 -31.48 33.93 -0.82
C ASP A 9 -30.33 33.26 -0.06
N HIS A 10 -29.62 34.02 0.79
CA HIS A 10 -28.54 33.45 1.60
C HIS A 10 -29.03 32.32 2.50
N PHE A 11 -30.28 32.35 2.95
CA PHE A 11 -30.86 31.36 3.87
C PHE A 11 -31.92 30.46 3.21
N SER A 12 -32.12 30.57 1.89
CA SER A 12 -33.14 29.79 1.18
C SER A 12 -32.67 29.17 -0.13
N SER A 13 -31.44 29.40 -0.59
CA SER A 13 -30.95 28.81 -1.84
C SER A 13 -29.83 27.79 -1.65
N PHE A 14 -29.86 26.75 -2.46
CA PHE A 14 -28.86 25.68 -2.51
C PHE A 14 -28.08 25.72 -3.82
N LEU A 15 -26.81 25.33 -3.77
CA LEU A 15 -25.92 25.38 -4.92
C LEU A 15 -26.16 24.18 -5.84
N GLN A 16 -26.22 24.44 -7.14
CA GLN A 16 -26.36 23.41 -8.17
C GLN A 16 -25.05 23.24 -8.94
N PHE A 17 -24.64 21.98 -9.11
CA PHE A 17 -23.52 21.59 -9.96
C PHE A 17 -24.00 21.00 -11.28
N GLU A 18 -23.26 21.28 -12.35
CA GLU A 18 -23.38 20.63 -13.66
C GLU A 18 -21.98 20.22 -14.11
N ALA A 19 -21.76 18.90 -14.27
CA ALA A 19 -20.45 18.33 -14.66
C ALA A 19 -19.25 18.92 -13.88
N ASP A 20 -19.41 19.11 -12.55
CA ASP A 20 -18.44 19.68 -11.61
C ASP A 20 -18.29 21.21 -11.57
N ARG A 21 -19.08 21.95 -12.34
CA ARG A 21 -19.04 23.43 -12.34
C ARG A 21 -20.29 24.00 -11.71
N PHE A 22 -20.14 25.21 -11.16
CA PHE A 22 -21.28 25.99 -10.67
C PHE A 22 -22.25 26.27 -11.82
N ALA A 23 -23.48 25.77 -11.70
CA ALA A 23 -24.56 26.01 -12.68
C ALA A 23 -25.48 27.15 -12.23
N GLY A 24 -25.86 27.17 -10.94
CA GLY A 24 -26.80 28.15 -10.42
C GLY A 24 -27.18 27.95 -8.96
N TRP A 25 -28.14 28.76 -8.52
CA TRP A 25 -28.76 28.69 -7.19
C TRP A 25 -30.20 28.22 -7.32
N LEU A 26 -30.54 27.13 -6.63
CA LEU A 26 -31.91 26.62 -6.53
C LEU A 26 -32.57 27.15 -5.27
N VAL A 27 -33.67 27.87 -5.41
CA VAL A 27 -34.39 28.46 -4.28
C VAL A 27 -35.39 27.45 -3.72
N ASP A 28 -35.30 27.18 -2.42
CA ASP A 28 -36.33 26.49 -1.66
C ASP A 28 -37.42 27.49 -1.26
N VAL A 29 -38.59 27.36 -1.90
CA VAL A 29 -39.75 28.24 -1.70
C VAL A 29 -40.23 28.23 -0.25
N ARG A 30 -40.10 27.12 0.47
CA ARG A 30 -40.51 27.01 1.89
C ARG A 30 -39.59 27.86 2.76
N LEU A 31 -38.27 27.75 2.55
CA LEU A 31 -37.29 28.55 3.29
C LEU A 31 -37.40 30.03 2.91
N GLN A 32 -37.65 30.35 1.64
CA GLN A 32 -37.80 31.73 1.20
C GLN A 32 -39.01 32.41 1.88
N ARG A 33 -40.16 31.75 1.91
CA ARG A 33 -41.36 32.24 2.61
C ARG A 33 -41.14 32.37 4.12
N SER A 34 -40.42 31.42 4.72
CA SER A 34 -40.03 31.48 6.14
C SER A 34 -39.19 32.73 6.43
N MET A 35 -38.16 32.98 5.63
CA MET A 35 -37.30 34.16 5.77
C MET A 35 -38.05 35.47 5.56
N GLN A 36 -38.94 35.54 4.57
CA GLN A 36 -39.76 36.73 4.31
C GLN A 36 -40.64 37.06 5.52
N ARG A 37 -41.36 36.06 6.06
CA ARG A 37 -42.19 36.24 7.27
C ARG A 37 -41.37 36.67 8.48
N SER A 38 -40.22 36.03 8.71
CA SER A 38 -39.34 36.40 9.83
C SER A 38 -38.80 37.82 9.65
N SER A 39 -38.47 38.25 8.43
CA SER A 39 -38.00 39.60 8.13
C SER A 39 -39.09 40.66 8.32
N GLU A 40 -40.32 40.38 7.90
CA GLU A 40 -41.48 41.25 8.10
C GLU A 40 -41.77 41.45 9.60
N GLN A 41 -41.64 40.39 10.41
CA GLN A 41 -41.85 40.45 11.86
C GLN A 41 -40.72 41.14 12.63
N ALA A 42 -39.48 41.09 12.12
CA ALA A 42 -38.31 41.62 12.80
C ALA A 42 -38.10 43.14 12.63
N GLY A 43 -38.69 43.75 11.58
CA GLY A 43 -38.52 45.17 11.25
C GLY A 43 -37.16 45.53 10.62
N ALA A 44 -37.05 46.74 10.05
CA ALA A 44 -35.91 47.18 9.23
C ALA A 44 -34.55 47.22 9.95
N ALA A 45 -34.53 47.37 11.29
CA ALA A 45 -33.29 47.46 12.09
C ALA A 45 -32.50 46.14 12.18
N LYS A 46 -33.04 45.02 11.68
CA LYS A 46 -32.46 43.68 11.77
C LYS A 46 -32.06 43.09 10.41
N ALA A 47 -31.77 43.95 9.44
CA ALA A 47 -31.46 43.58 8.05
C ALA A 47 -30.01 43.12 7.78
N SER A 48 -29.22 42.76 8.79
CA SER A 48 -27.84 42.29 8.52
C SER A 48 -27.77 40.77 8.35
N GLU A 49 -26.96 40.32 7.39
CA GLU A 49 -26.66 38.89 7.15
C GLU A 49 -26.20 38.19 8.44
N ASN A 50 -25.30 38.85 9.19
CA ASN A 50 -24.75 38.31 10.44
C ASN A 50 -25.80 38.19 11.55
N TYR A 51 -26.77 39.11 11.62
CA TYR A 51 -27.87 39.01 12.58
C TYR A 51 -28.69 37.73 12.34
N TRP A 52 -29.08 37.47 11.09
CA TRP A 52 -29.86 36.28 10.74
C TRP A 52 -29.10 34.98 10.96
N ALA A 53 -27.80 34.96 10.66
CA ALA A 53 -26.95 33.80 10.96
C ALA A 53 -26.92 33.48 12.46
N LEU A 54 -26.78 34.51 13.31
CA LEU A 54 -26.81 34.35 14.77
C LEU A 54 -28.20 33.97 15.30
N TYR A 55 -29.27 34.56 14.73
CA TYR A 55 -30.65 34.22 15.10
C TYR A 55 -30.94 32.74 14.82
N TRP A 56 -30.63 32.26 13.62
CA TRP A 56 -30.85 30.86 13.26
C TRP A 56 -29.93 29.93 14.04
N HIS A 57 -28.69 30.32 14.33
CA HIS A 57 -27.80 29.50 15.18
C HIS A 57 -28.34 29.33 16.59
N LYS A 58 -28.83 30.41 17.22
CA LYS A 58 -29.50 30.33 18.54
C LYS A 58 -30.77 29.49 18.49
N SER A 59 -31.59 29.66 17.45
CA SER A 59 -32.81 28.87 17.25
C SER A 59 -32.49 27.37 17.07
N TRP A 60 -31.41 27.06 16.34
CA TRP A 60 -30.92 25.69 16.16
C TRP A 60 -30.41 25.08 17.47
N GLN A 61 -29.75 25.83 18.34
CA GLN A 61 -29.33 25.34 19.67
C GLN A 61 -30.52 24.91 20.53
N THR A 62 -31.65 25.62 20.44
CA THR A 62 -32.88 25.24 21.15
C THR A 62 -33.61 24.09 20.47
N GLN A 63 -33.64 24.03 19.14
CA GLN A 63 -34.30 22.99 18.36
C GLN A 63 -33.46 22.52 17.16
N PRO A 64 -32.59 21.52 17.33
CA PRO A 64 -31.62 21.10 16.31
C PRO A 64 -32.23 20.52 15.03
N ALA A 65 -33.43 19.92 15.12
CA ALA A 65 -34.12 19.27 14.00
C ALA A 65 -35.12 20.18 13.25
N GLY A 66 -35.10 21.49 13.53
CA GLY A 66 -36.06 22.46 12.97
C GLY A 66 -35.62 23.14 11.67
N LEU A 67 -36.44 24.10 11.22
CA LEU A 67 -36.18 24.96 10.05
C LEU A 67 -34.85 25.72 10.16
N ALA A 68 -34.42 26.05 11.38
CA ALA A 68 -33.15 26.73 11.63
C ALA A 68 -31.95 25.98 11.03
N ARG A 69 -31.92 24.64 11.12
CA ARG A 69 -30.85 23.83 10.51
C ARG A 69 -30.85 23.97 8.99
N GLN A 70 -32.03 24.02 8.36
CA GLN A 70 -32.16 24.13 6.91
C GLN A 70 -31.74 25.52 6.41
N HIS A 71 -32.10 26.58 7.13
CA HIS A 71 -31.62 27.94 6.85
C HIS A 71 -30.10 28.05 6.96
N LEU A 72 -29.51 27.47 8.01
CA LEU A 72 -28.05 27.45 8.17
C LEU A 72 -27.36 26.57 7.12
N ALA A 73 -27.99 25.46 6.71
CA ALA A 73 -27.49 24.62 5.62
C ALA A 73 -27.39 25.41 4.31
N ALA A 74 -28.43 26.17 3.96
CA ALA A 74 -28.45 27.06 2.79
C ALA A 74 -27.40 28.18 2.92
N TYR A 75 -27.22 28.72 4.12
CA TYR A 75 -26.23 29.77 4.40
C TYR A 75 -24.79 29.30 4.17
N VAL A 76 -24.45 28.11 4.66
CA VAL A 76 -23.09 27.54 4.62
C VAL A 76 -22.67 27.09 3.21
N GLN A 77 -23.58 26.95 2.26
CA GLN A 77 -23.29 26.56 0.86
C GLN A 77 -22.14 27.40 0.27
N GLU A 78 -22.24 28.71 0.34
CA GLU A 78 -21.25 29.62 -0.24
C GLU A 78 -19.86 29.55 0.43
N PRO A 79 -19.70 29.67 1.77
CA PRO A 79 -18.39 29.52 2.38
C PRO A 79 -17.77 28.14 2.17
N CYS A 80 -18.57 27.07 2.12
CA CYS A 80 -18.05 25.74 1.80
C CYS A 80 -17.69 25.59 0.32
N TYR A 81 -18.42 26.20 -0.63
CA TYR A 81 -18.03 26.23 -2.05
C TYR A 81 -16.68 26.91 -2.25
N TRP A 82 -16.47 28.09 -1.67
CA TRP A 82 -15.19 28.79 -1.81
C TRP A 82 -14.05 28.05 -1.10
N ALA A 83 -14.31 27.40 0.03
CA ALA A 83 -13.33 26.53 0.68
C ALA A 83 -12.96 25.32 -0.20
N ALA A 84 -13.95 24.69 -0.83
CA ALA A 84 -13.75 23.59 -1.77
C ALA A 84 -12.97 24.04 -3.00
N GLN A 85 -13.34 25.17 -3.63
CA GLN A 85 -12.64 25.71 -4.79
C GLN A 85 -11.19 26.11 -4.45
N LYS A 86 -10.97 26.73 -3.30
CA LYS A 86 -9.61 27.06 -2.85
C LYS A 86 -8.81 25.78 -2.63
N THR A 87 -9.44 24.74 -2.10
CA THR A 87 -8.79 23.43 -1.95
C THR A 87 -8.48 22.86 -3.33
N THR A 88 -9.43 22.61 -4.21
CA THR A 88 -9.14 22.02 -5.54
C THR A 88 -8.12 22.79 -6.38
N LEU A 89 -8.05 24.13 -6.28
CA LEU A 89 -6.98 24.91 -6.96
C LEU A 89 -5.56 24.61 -6.47
N HIS A 90 -5.39 24.24 -5.20
CA HIS A 90 -4.08 23.88 -4.65
C HIS A 90 -3.81 22.37 -4.76
N PHE A 91 -4.78 21.58 -5.22
CA PHE A 91 -4.74 20.12 -5.25
C PHE A 91 -4.96 19.67 -6.70
N ALA A 92 -3.88 19.35 -7.39
CA ALA A 92 -3.92 18.80 -8.76
C ALA A 92 -4.20 17.28 -8.77
N SER A 93 -4.96 16.76 -7.81
CA SER A 93 -5.36 15.35 -7.81
C SER A 93 -6.57 15.16 -8.71
N THR A 94 -6.45 14.31 -9.72
CA THR A 94 -7.55 14.00 -10.66
C THR A 94 -8.72 13.25 -10.03
N GLN A 95 -8.60 12.81 -8.78
CA GLN A 95 -9.55 11.91 -8.11
C GLN A 95 -10.71 12.63 -7.39
N TYR A 96 -10.48 13.82 -6.85
CA TYR A 96 -11.54 14.62 -6.20
C TYR A 96 -11.89 15.85 -7.02
N THR A 97 -13.16 15.92 -7.35
CA THR A 97 -13.76 17.04 -8.07
C THR A 97 -14.14 18.18 -7.11
N LEU A 98 -14.49 19.35 -7.64
CA LEU A 98 -14.98 20.47 -6.83
C LEU A 98 -16.24 20.09 -6.05
N ALA A 99 -17.15 19.36 -6.69
CA ALA A 99 -18.38 18.85 -6.11
C ALA A 99 -18.07 17.87 -4.98
N ASP A 100 -17.07 17.00 -5.11
CA ASP A 100 -16.69 16.06 -4.04
C ASP A 100 -16.20 16.80 -2.80
N CYS A 101 -15.26 17.72 -2.96
CA CYS A 101 -14.75 18.55 -1.86
C CYS A 101 -15.87 19.38 -1.21
N PHE A 102 -16.80 19.88 -2.02
CA PHE A 102 -17.98 20.58 -1.51
C PHE A 102 -18.87 19.67 -0.67
N GLN A 103 -19.20 18.47 -1.16
CA GLN A 103 -20.04 17.50 -0.45
C GLN A 103 -19.37 17.03 0.85
N MET A 104 -18.05 16.82 0.85
CA MET A 104 -17.29 16.50 2.06
C MET A 104 -17.49 17.56 3.16
N ALA A 105 -17.51 18.84 2.78
CA ALA A 105 -17.71 19.93 3.71
C ALA A 105 -19.16 20.03 4.21
N ILE A 106 -20.13 19.93 3.29
CA ILE A 106 -21.56 20.00 3.62
C ILE A 106 -22.01 18.83 4.50
N ALA A 107 -21.47 17.63 4.29
CA ALA A 107 -21.74 16.47 5.13
C ALA A 107 -21.36 16.69 6.61
N GLN A 108 -20.47 17.65 6.89
CA GLN A 108 -20.01 18.00 8.23
C GLN A 108 -20.72 19.23 8.82
N LEU A 109 -21.88 19.62 8.27
CA LEU A 109 -22.65 20.79 8.74
C LEU A 109 -22.84 20.79 10.26
N ASP A 110 -23.27 19.66 10.84
CA ASP A 110 -23.54 19.59 12.28
C ASP A 110 -22.27 19.82 13.13
N LYS A 111 -21.10 19.44 12.62
CA LYS A 111 -19.80 19.71 13.27
C LYS A 111 -19.45 21.20 13.21
N ILE A 112 -19.73 21.86 12.09
CA ILE A 112 -19.55 23.31 11.92
C ILE A 112 -20.48 24.06 12.89
N LEU A 113 -21.76 23.66 12.98
CA LEU A 113 -22.73 24.32 13.86
C LEU A 113 -22.39 24.17 15.35
N LYS A 114 -21.98 22.97 15.77
CA LYS A 114 -21.59 22.68 17.16
C LYS A 114 -20.32 23.43 17.60
N GLY A 115 -19.37 23.63 16.68
CA GLY A 115 -18.10 24.28 17.00
C GLY A 115 -18.13 25.80 16.97
N PHE A 116 -19.22 26.42 16.50
CA PHE A 116 -19.33 27.88 16.42
C PHE A 116 -19.77 28.49 17.76
N ASP A 117 -19.01 29.48 18.22
CA ASP A 117 -19.31 30.26 19.41
C ASP A 117 -19.46 31.75 19.05
N SER A 118 -20.67 32.27 19.24
CA SER A 118 -21.00 33.68 18.97
C SER A 118 -20.33 34.68 19.92
N GLN A 119 -19.84 34.24 21.08
CA GLN A 119 -19.23 35.13 22.10
C GLN A 119 -17.80 35.54 21.73
N GLN A 120 -17.14 34.82 20.82
CA GLN A 120 -15.75 35.08 20.40
C GLN A 120 -15.63 36.19 19.34
N GLY A 121 -16.74 36.85 18.97
CA GLY A 121 -16.74 38.02 18.08
C GLY A 121 -16.53 37.71 16.59
N PHE A 122 -16.35 36.45 16.20
CA PHE A 122 -16.19 36.06 14.80
C PHE A 122 -17.53 36.05 14.05
N ARG A 123 -17.53 36.52 12.79
CA ARG A 123 -18.67 36.33 11.88
C ARG A 123 -18.81 34.86 11.50
N PHE A 124 -20.04 34.35 11.51
CA PHE A 124 -20.31 32.94 11.22
C PHE A 124 -19.77 32.50 9.85
N LYS A 125 -19.89 33.35 8.82
CA LYS A 125 -19.39 33.06 7.45
C LYS A 125 -17.87 32.84 7.42
N SER A 126 -17.10 33.68 8.12
CA SER A 126 -15.64 33.57 8.20
C SER A 126 -15.21 32.31 8.95
N TYR A 127 -15.87 32.01 10.08
CA TYR A 127 -15.67 30.77 10.82
C TYR A 127 -15.97 29.53 9.98
N ALA A 128 -17.14 29.51 9.31
CA ALA A 128 -17.56 28.39 8.48
C ALA A 128 -16.56 28.15 7.34
N SER A 129 -16.09 29.21 6.68
CA SER A 129 -15.08 29.11 5.63
C SER A 129 -13.78 28.45 6.11
N ALA A 130 -13.22 28.91 7.23
CA ALA A 130 -11.99 28.33 7.81
C ALA A 130 -12.17 26.88 8.29
N THR A 131 -13.34 26.58 8.86
CA THR A 131 -13.69 25.23 9.33
C THR A 131 -13.93 24.27 8.16
N CYS A 132 -14.71 24.64 7.14
CA CYS A 132 -14.89 23.84 5.91
C CYS A 132 -13.51 23.52 5.30
N HIS A 133 -12.62 24.51 5.15
CA HIS A 133 -11.27 24.33 4.63
C HIS A 133 -10.45 23.30 5.42
N SER A 134 -10.53 23.36 6.75
CA SER A 134 -9.82 22.42 7.63
C SER A 134 -10.41 21.00 7.57
N LEU A 135 -11.73 20.87 7.46
CA LEU A 135 -12.43 19.59 7.39
C LEU A 135 -12.19 18.87 6.07
N ILE A 136 -12.23 19.59 4.94
CA ILE A 136 -11.90 19.03 3.62
C ILE A 136 -10.45 18.50 3.67
N ARG A 137 -9.51 19.31 4.14
CA ARG A 137 -8.10 18.93 4.27
C ARG A 137 -7.87 17.71 5.16
N GLU A 138 -8.56 17.62 6.30
CA GLU A 138 -8.45 16.46 7.17
C GLU A 138 -9.07 15.20 6.54
N GLY A 139 -10.21 15.34 5.84
CA GLY A 139 -10.84 14.23 5.13
C GLY A 139 -9.96 13.69 4.00
N LEU A 140 -9.34 14.57 3.20
CA LEU A 140 -8.37 14.19 2.16
C LEU A 140 -7.14 13.51 2.77
N ARG A 141 -6.65 14.03 3.90
CA ARG A 141 -5.51 13.46 4.62
C ARG A 141 -5.77 12.05 5.15
N GLN A 142 -6.96 11.79 5.68
CA GLN A 142 -7.34 10.47 6.19
C GLN A 142 -7.49 9.43 5.07
N ARG A 143 -7.81 9.87 3.86
CA ARG A 143 -7.97 9.02 2.66
C ARG A 143 -6.68 8.82 1.86
N GLN A 144 -5.53 9.18 2.44
CA GLN A 144 -4.18 8.98 1.87
C GLN A 144 -3.95 9.67 0.51
N GLU A 145 -4.70 10.71 0.17
CA GLU A 145 -4.44 11.49 -1.05
C GLU A 145 -3.61 12.75 -0.77
N ILE A 146 -2.37 12.69 -1.28
CA ILE A 146 -1.44 13.73 -1.74
C ILE A 146 -1.25 14.93 -0.79
N ASP A 147 -0.16 14.86 -0.04
CA ASP A 147 0.12 15.58 1.19
C ASP A 147 0.08 17.12 1.09
N ILE A 148 -0.72 17.69 1.99
CA ILE A 148 -0.89 19.10 2.35
C ILE A 148 0.39 19.74 2.93
N CYS A 149 1.39 18.93 3.24
CA CYS A 149 2.67 19.36 3.80
C CYS A 149 3.56 20.02 2.74
N THR A 150 4.14 21.16 3.09
CA THR A 150 5.25 21.74 2.33
C THR A 150 6.41 20.75 2.27
N ASP A 151 7.28 20.88 1.27
CA ASP A 151 8.46 20.03 1.07
C ASP A 151 9.26 19.89 2.38
N TRP A 152 9.40 21.00 3.10
CA TRP A 152 10.10 21.12 4.36
C TRP A 152 9.39 20.40 5.52
N ALA A 153 8.06 20.48 5.58
CA ALA A 153 7.26 19.76 6.56
C ALA A 153 7.31 18.24 6.34
N LEU A 154 7.33 17.80 5.08
CA LEU A 154 7.47 16.39 4.71
C LEU A 154 8.85 15.85 5.12
N LEU A 155 9.92 16.56 4.77
CA LEU A 155 11.29 16.18 5.14
C LEU A 155 11.48 16.05 6.65
N ARG A 156 10.79 16.84 7.47
CA ARG A 156 10.90 16.70 8.93
C ARG A 156 10.20 15.44 9.48
N LYS A 157 9.11 15.03 8.84
CA LYS A 157 8.25 13.90 9.26
C LYS A 157 8.78 12.55 8.79
N ILE A 158 9.48 12.50 7.66
CA ILE A 158 10.00 11.24 7.12
C ILE A 158 11.10 10.67 8.03
N SER A 159 11.19 9.34 8.09
CA SER A 159 12.28 8.64 8.76
C SER A 159 13.47 8.50 7.81
N GLN A 160 14.68 8.37 8.36
CA GLN A 160 15.89 8.19 7.56
C GLN A 160 15.80 6.95 6.67
N LYS A 161 15.25 5.84 7.19
CA LYS A 161 15.04 4.59 6.44
C LYS A 161 14.17 4.82 5.19
N ARG A 162 13.01 5.47 5.37
CA ARG A 162 12.08 5.76 4.26
C ARG A 162 12.67 6.73 3.24
N LEU A 163 13.47 7.69 3.69
CA LEU A 163 14.15 8.60 2.77
C LEU A 163 15.21 7.86 1.93
N LEU A 164 15.95 6.93 2.56
CA LEU A 164 16.94 6.11 1.86
C LEU A 164 16.26 5.22 0.81
N GLU A 165 15.18 4.51 1.18
CA GLU A 165 14.36 3.72 0.25
C GLU A 165 13.83 4.57 -0.91
N ALA A 166 13.35 5.78 -0.62
CA ALA A 166 12.89 6.71 -1.64
C ALA A 166 14.01 7.14 -2.60
N LEU A 167 15.20 7.49 -2.09
CA LEU A 167 16.35 7.86 -2.93
C LEU A 167 16.84 6.68 -3.78
N GLN A 168 16.80 5.46 -3.24
CA GLN A 168 17.12 4.24 -3.99
C GLN A 168 16.10 3.95 -5.09
N SER A 169 14.80 4.19 -4.84
CA SER A 169 13.76 4.00 -5.85
C SER A 169 13.92 4.91 -7.07
N VAL A 170 14.58 6.06 -6.90
CA VAL A 170 14.92 7.02 -7.98
C VAL A 170 16.20 6.61 -8.72
N GLY A 171 16.93 5.60 -8.24
CA GLY A 171 18.16 5.11 -8.88
C GLY A 171 19.42 5.93 -8.57
N LEU A 172 19.43 6.69 -7.47
CA LEU A 172 20.62 7.46 -7.08
C LEU A 172 21.77 6.55 -6.60
N PRO A 173 23.03 6.84 -6.97
CA PRO A 173 24.19 6.12 -6.47
C PRO A 173 24.29 6.19 -4.94
N SER A 174 24.70 5.10 -4.29
CA SER A 174 24.77 4.99 -2.82
C SER A 174 25.60 6.10 -2.15
N GLN A 175 26.68 6.56 -2.80
CA GLN A 175 27.52 7.65 -2.29
C GLN A 175 26.77 8.98 -2.29
N THR A 176 26.07 9.30 -3.38
CA THR A 176 25.27 10.54 -3.51
C THR A 176 24.08 10.53 -2.54
N ALA A 177 23.44 9.37 -2.37
CA ALA A 177 22.36 9.20 -1.41
C ALA A 177 22.82 9.46 0.04
N GLN A 178 24.03 9.01 0.41
CA GLN A 178 24.60 9.29 1.73
C GLN A 178 24.87 10.78 1.94
N SER A 179 25.38 11.50 0.94
CA SER A 179 25.55 12.97 1.01
C SER A 179 24.22 13.70 1.20
N TYR A 180 23.16 13.23 0.55
CA TYR A 180 21.83 13.82 0.65
C TYR A 180 21.18 13.53 2.01
N ILE A 181 21.39 12.33 2.54
CA ILE A 181 20.96 11.96 3.90
C ILE A 181 21.71 12.81 4.94
N LEU A 182 23.01 13.04 4.76
CA LEU A 182 23.77 13.91 5.65
C LEU A 182 23.21 15.34 5.62
N ALA A 183 22.96 15.90 4.44
CA ALA A 183 22.30 17.21 4.29
C ALA A 183 20.90 17.25 4.94
N TRP A 184 20.15 16.16 4.86
CA TRP A 184 18.85 16.04 5.52
C TRP A 184 18.97 15.98 7.05
N THR A 185 19.96 15.26 7.58
CA THR A 185 20.20 15.21 9.03
C THR A 185 20.60 16.58 9.59
N THR A 186 21.48 17.32 8.91
CA THR A 186 21.87 18.68 9.33
C THR A 186 20.71 19.67 9.23
N PHE A 187 19.86 19.54 8.20
CA PHE A 187 18.61 20.27 8.11
C PHE A 187 17.69 19.97 9.30
N LYS A 188 17.48 18.69 9.64
CA LYS A 188 16.56 18.30 10.72
C LYS A 188 17.02 18.79 12.10
N THR A 189 18.34 18.90 12.32
CA THR A 189 18.90 19.40 13.58
C THR A 189 18.80 20.91 13.73
N LEU A 190 19.01 21.67 12.64
CA LEU A 190 19.07 23.13 12.67
C LEU A 190 17.73 23.80 12.41
N TYR A 191 16.89 23.21 11.56
CA TYR A 191 15.59 23.76 11.20
C TYR A 191 14.52 23.30 12.20
N VAL A 192 14.54 23.91 13.38
CA VAL A 192 13.52 23.75 14.41
C VAL A 192 12.55 24.94 14.34
N PRO A 193 11.24 24.73 14.10
CA PRO A 193 10.29 25.82 14.10
C PRO A 193 10.22 26.47 15.48
N GLN A 194 10.48 27.77 15.53
CA GLN A 194 10.20 28.61 16.69
C GLN A 194 8.66 28.75 16.83
N GLN A 195 8.08 27.87 17.66
CA GLN A 195 6.73 27.92 18.21
C GLN A 195 5.51 27.79 17.27
N ALA A 196 4.40 27.40 17.91
CA ALA A 196 3.12 27.01 17.35
C ALA A 196 2.30 28.21 16.85
N THR A 197 2.73 28.84 15.76
CA THR A 197 1.91 29.87 15.11
C THR A 197 0.85 29.20 14.22
N ALA A 198 -0.39 29.73 14.27
CA ALA A 198 -1.64 29.12 13.78
C ALA A 198 -1.68 28.67 12.30
N THR A 199 -0.64 28.95 11.52
CA THR A 199 -0.51 28.53 10.12
C THR A 199 0.36 27.27 10.03
N ARG A 200 -0.29 26.12 9.85
CA ARG A 200 0.28 24.77 9.71
C ARG A 200 1.29 24.55 8.55
N GLN A 201 1.84 25.59 7.94
CA GLN A 201 2.78 25.50 6.81
C GLN A 201 4.17 25.94 7.26
N LEU A 202 5.13 25.01 7.25
CA LEU A 202 6.55 25.32 7.44
C LEU A 202 7.05 26.03 6.18
N ALA A 203 7.44 27.30 6.34
CA ALA A 203 7.97 28.12 5.26
C ALA A 203 9.35 27.62 4.80
N LYS A 204 9.83 28.13 3.66
CA LYS A 204 11.21 27.88 3.23
C LYS A 204 12.19 28.42 4.30
N PRO A 205 13.30 27.71 4.61
CA PRO A 205 14.29 28.22 5.54
C PRO A 205 14.88 29.55 5.06
N GLU A 206 15.09 30.48 6.00
CA GLU A 206 15.70 31.77 5.70
C GLU A 206 17.17 31.62 5.24
N PRO A 207 17.71 32.58 4.46
CA PRO A 207 19.08 32.51 3.97
C PRO A 207 20.13 32.29 5.06
N GLN A 208 19.91 32.85 6.26
CA GLN A 208 20.78 32.68 7.43
C GLN A 208 20.81 31.22 7.93
N VAL A 209 19.66 30.53 7.89
CA VAL A 209 19.56 29.12 8.27
C VAL A 209 20.29 28.24 7.26
N TRP A 210 20.20 28.55 5.97
CA TRP A 210 20.95 27.83 4.93
C TRP A 210 22.46 27.97 5.08
N GLN A 211 22.96 29.14 5.49
CA GLN A 211 24.37 29.34 5.81
C GLN A 211 24.82 28.47 6.99
N ALA A 212 24.01 28.40 8.05
CA ALA A 212 24.29 27.54 9.20
C ALA A 212 24.29 26.04 8.82
N ILE A 213 23.34 25.61 7.98
CA ILE A 213 23.29 24.23 7.46
C ILE A 213 24.54 23.92 6.62
N ALA A 214 24.96 24.84 5.75
CA ALA A 214 26.16 24.65 4.94
C ALA A 214 27.43 24.55 5.80
N GLN A 215 27.54 25.37 6.85
CA GLN A 215 28.67 25.34 7.77
C GLN A 215 28.73 24.01 8.55
N GLN A 216 27.60 23.52 9.06
CA GLN A 216 27.55 22.25 9.79
C GLN A 216 27.74 21.03 8.87
N TYR A 217 27.27 21.10 7.63
CA TYR A 217 27.53 20.08 6.62
C TYR A 217 29.04 19.98 6.32
N ARG A 218 29.73 21.11 6.12
CA ARG A 218 31.19 21.11 5.87
C ARG A 218 31.99 20.49 7.03
N ALA A 219 31.57 20.77 8.26
CA ALA A 219 32.20 20.23 9.46
C ALA A 219 32.04 18.70 9.59
N THR A 220 30.93 18.15 9.08
CA THR A 220 30.64 16.70 9.13
C THR A 220 31.11 15.94 7.89
N ALA A 221 31.24 16.61 6.75
CA ALA A 221 31.67 16.04 5.46
C ALA A 221 33.17 16.21 5.18
N ASN A 222 34.01 16.41 6.21
CA ASN A 222 35.47 16.55 6.10
C ASN A 222 35.94 17.56 5.03
N GLY A 223 35.32 18.74 4.96
CA GLY A 223 35.79 19.84 4.12
C GLY A 223 35.23 19.90 2.69
N ALA A 224 34.24 19.06 2.34
CA ALA A 224 33.51 19.23 1.08
C ALA A 224 32.74 20.57 1.08
N SER A 225 33.24 21.54 0.29
CA SER A 225 32.65 22.87 0.19
C SER A 225 31.40 22.84 -0.69
N VAL A 226 30.25 22.62 -0.07
CA VAL A 226 28.94 22.73 -0.72
C VAL A 226 28.37 24.13 -0.49
N SER A 227 27.77 24.70 -1.53
CA SER A 227 27.07 25.99 -1.46
C SER A 227 25.68 25.83 -0.80
N PRO A 228 25.15 26.89 -0.17
CA PRO A 228 23.78 26.88 0.37
C PRO A 228 22.71 26.53 -0.69
N GLU A 229 22.91 26.96 -1.94
CA GLU A 229 21.99 26.70 -3.05
C GLU A 229 21.99 25.24 -3.51
N GLU A 230 23.15 24.58 -3.49
CA GLU A 230 23.25 23.15 -3.79
C GLU A 230 22.57 22.30 -2.73
N LEU A 231 22.69 22.67 -1.44
CA LEU A 231 21.97 22.00 -0.35
C LEU A 231 20.46 22.17 -0.49
N GLU A 232 19.99 23.35 -0.90
CA GLU A 232 18.57 23.56 -1.21
C GLU A 232 18.11 22.63 -2.34
N LYS A 233 18.89 22.51 -3.42
CA LYS A 233 18.60 21.59 -4.53
C LYS A 233 18.53 20.15 -4.06
N TRP A 234 19.50 19.68 -3.26
CA TRP A 234 19.54 18.31 -2.76
C TRP A 234 18.33 17.98 -1.89
N LEU A 235 17.95 18.89 -0.99
CA LEU A 235 16.77 18.69 -0.14
C LEU A 235 15.47 18.76 -0.95
N THR A 236 15.40 19.60 -1.98
CA THR A 236 14.25 19.61 -2.89
C THR A 236 14.13 18.29 -3.66
N ILE A 237 15.26 17.72 -4.11
CA ILE A 237 15.29 16.39 -4.74
C ILE A 237 14.82 15.32 -3.73
N CYS A 238 15.30 15.38 -2.48
CA CYS A 238 14.86 14.48 -1.41
C CYS A 238 13.34 14.57 -1.18
N ALA A 239 12.78 15.79 -1.16
CA ALA A 239 11.34 15.99 -0.97
C ALA A 239 10.52 15.42 -2.14
N ARG A 240 10.99 15.62 -3.38
CA ARG A 240 10.36 15.05 -4.59
C ARG A 240 10.42 13.53 -4.61
N ALA A 241 11.59 12.95 -4.32
CA ALA A 241 11.77 11.50 -4.23
C ALA A 241 10.89 10.90 -3.14
N ALA A 242 10.88 11.51 -1.95
CA ALA A 242 10.01 11.10 -0.85
C ALA A 242 8.52 11.16 -1.22
N ARG A 243 8.09 12.19 -1.96
CA ARG A 243 6.69 12.27 -2.45
C ARG A 243 6.37 11.17 -3.44
N ALA A 244 7.21 10.96 -4.45
CA ALA A 244 6.97 9.92 -5.46
C ALA A 244 6.93 8.52 -4.84
N TYR A 245 7.78 8.26 -3.85
CA TYR A 245 7.83 6.97 -3.16
C TYR A 245 6.65 6.74 -2.21
N LEU A 246 6.31 7.74 -1.38
CA LEU A 246 5.22 7.61 -0.40
C LEU A 246 3.83 7.76 -1.04
N TYR A 247 3.75 8.49 -2.15
CA TYR A 247 2.52 8.83 -2.85
C TYR A 247 2.75 8.69 -4.37
N PRO A 248 2.84 7.46 -4.89
CA PRO A 248 3.04 7.24 -6.31
C PRO A 248 1.86 7.83 -7.10
N SER A 249 2.15 8.53 -8.20
CA SER A 249 1.12 8.98 -9.13
C SER A 249 0.61 7.78 -9.92
N HIS A 250 -0.67 7.48 -9.78
CA HIS A 250 -1.33 6.48 -10.61
C HIS A 250 -1.75 7.11 -11.94
N VAL A 251 -1.45 6.44 -13.04
CA VAL A 251 -1.95 6.78 -14.37
C VAL A 251 -2.97 5.71 -14.75
N SER A 252 -4.05 6.11 -15.42
CA SER A 252 -5.03 5.14 -15.93
C SER A 252 -4.36 4.20 -16.92
N ILE A 253 -4.66 2.91 -16.81
CA ILE A 253 -4.18 1.90 -17.76
C ILE A 253 -4.76 2.16 -19.17
N ASN A 254 -5.92 2.82 -19.24
CA ASN A 254 -6.55 3.22 -20.49
C ASN A 254 -6.09 4.60 -20.97
N ALA A 255 -5.09 5.21 -20.33
CA ALA A 255 -4.56 6.48 -20.81
C ALA A 255 -3.79 6.27 -22.12
N PRO A 256 -3.89 7.20 -23.08
CA PRO A 256 -3.13 7.13 -24.32
C PRO A 256 -1.64 7.26 -24.02
N ARG A 257 -0.83 6.43 -24.68
CA ARG A 257 0.63 6.51 -24.59
C ARG A 257 1.15 7.62 -25.51
N SER A 258 2.14 8.36 -25.03
CA SER A 258 2.86 9.34 -25.84
C SER A 258 3.85 8.63 -26.77
N GLY A 259 3.68 8.72 -28.09
CA GLY A 259 4.56 8.12 -29.10
C GLY A 259 3.91 7.98 -30.48
N GLU A 260 4.69 7.62 -31.50
CA GLU A 260 4.21 7.41 -32.89
C GLU A 260 3.29 6.18 -33.02
N GLU A 261 3.41 5.22 -32.11
CA GLU A 261 2.47 4.10 -31.93
C GLU A 261 1.43 4.47 -30.86
N ALA A 262 0.37 5.15 -31.30
CA ALA A 262 -0.74 5.55 -30.44
C ALA A 262 -1.57 4.32 -29.98
N GLY A 263 -1.23 3.77 -28.82
CA GLY A 263 -2.00 2.75 -28.09
C GLY A 263 -2.27 3.15 -26.64
N GLU A 264 -3.01 2.34 -25.91
CA GLU A 264 -3.23 2.53 -24.46
C GLU A 264 -2.07 1.92 -23.64
N PHE A 265 -1.95 2.26 -22.36
CA PHE A 265 -0.99 1.55 -21.49
C PHE A 265 -1.34 0.07 -21.33
N LEU A 266 -2.62 -0.29 -21.45
CA LEU A 266 -3.11 -1.67 -21.42
C LEU A 266 -2.39 -2.57 -22.43
N ASP A 267 -2.14 -2.05 -23.63
CA ASP A 267 -1.62 -2.80 -24.77
C ASP A 267 -0.16 -3.28 -24.59
N SER A 268 0.53 -2.85 -23.53
CA SER A 268 1.90 -3.31 -23.25
C SER A 268 2.08 -3.98 -21.90
N LEU A 269 0.97 -4.30 -21.23
CA LEU A 269 1.03 -5.19 -20.09
C LEU A 269 1.14 -6.63 -20.59
N PRO A 270 2.22 -7.36 -20.24
CA PRO A 270 2.36 -8.76 -20.63
C PRO A 270 1.29 -9.60 -19.92
N ASP A 271 0.65 -10.51 -20.65
CA ASP A 271 -0.23 -11.51 -20.05
C ASP A 271 0.63 -12.54 -19.29
N GLN A 272 0.67 -12.41 -17.96
CA GLN A 272 1.40 -13.31 -17.08
C GLN A 272 0.60 -14.58 -16.72
N THR A 273 -0.65 -14.68 -17.18
CA THR A 273 -1.51 -15.82 -16.80
C THR A 273 -1.23 -17.07 -17.61
N GLN A 274 -0.61 -16.93 -18.79
CA GLN A 274 -0.25 -18.06 -19.63
C GLN A 274 1.26 -18.32 -19.58
N PRO A 275 1.70 -19.54 -19.18
CA PRO A 275 3.08 -19.93 -19.37
C PRO A 275 3.42 -19.84 -20.86
N SER A 276 4.64 -19.43 -21.18
CA SER A 276 5.08 -19.39 -22.57
C SER A 276 5.00 -20.78 -23.19
N LEU A 277 4.77 -20.86 -24.51
CA LEU A 277 4.77 -22.14 -25.24
C LEU A 277 6.09 -22.91 -25.03
N LEU A 278 7.20 -22.19 -24.91
CA LEU A 278 8.50 -22.78 -24.57
C LEU A 278 8.50 -23.38 -23.16
N GLN A 279 7.93 -22.68 -22.18
CA GLN A 279 7.83 -23.20 -20.81
C GLN A 279 6.95 -24.46 -20.75
N ALA A 280 5.87 -24.50 -21.53
CA ALA A 280 5.01 -25.68 -21.64
C ALA A 280 5.77 -26.86 -22.25
N LEU A 281 6.46 -26.66 -23.37
CA LEU A 281 7.25 -27.71 -24.04
C LEU A 281 8.38 -28.26 -23.16
N ILE A 282 9.10 -27.39 -22.44
CA ILE A 282 10.13 -27.80 -21.48
C ILE A 282 9.51 -28.67 -20.38
N SER A 283 8.35 -28.28 -19.85
CA SER A 283 7.67 -29.03 -18.79
C SER A 283 7.24 -30.42 -19.26
N ASP A 284 6.75 -30.53 -20.49
CA ASP A 284 6.38 -31.82 -21.10
C ASP A 284 7.60 -32.71 -21.33
N GLU A 285 8.68 -32.18 -21.89
CA GLU A 285 9.93 -32.92 -22.12
C GLU A 285 10.55 -33.43 -20.82
N GLU A 286 10.59 -32.58 -19.79
CA GLU A 286 11.05 -32.96 -18.46
C GLU A 286 10.15 -34.04 -17.83
N PHE A 287 8.83 -33.98 -18.04
CA PHE A 287 7.91 -34.98 -17.53
C PHE A 287 8.16 -36.35 -18.16
N GLN A 288 8.33 -36.41 -19.49
CA GLN A 288 8.67 -37.65 -20.21
C GLN A 288 10.01 -38.21 -19.75
N THR A 289 11.00 -37.33 -19.55
CA THR A 289 12.31 -37.71 -19.03
C THR A 289 12.20 -38.32 -17.62
N ARG A 290 11.45 -37.69 -16.72
CA ARG A 290 11.20 -38.19 -15.36
C ARG A 290 10.48 -39.54 -15.37
N GLN A 291 9.47 -39.72 -16.22
CA GLN A 291 8.77 -41.01 -16.34
C GLN A 291 9.71 -42.13 -16.81
N THR A 292 10.53 -41.84 -17.81
CA THR A 292 11.50 -42.82 -18.34
C THR A 292 12.53 -43.21 -17.28
N GLN A 293 13.07 -42.22 -16.55
CA GLN A 293 14.00 -42.45 -15.44
C GLN A 293 13.36 -43.26 -14.32
N HIS A 294 12.10 -42.97 -13.97
CA HIS A 294 11.37 -43.72 -12.93
C HIS A 294 11.17 -45.20 -13.34
N ALA A 295 10.81 -45.46 -14.60
CA ALA A 295 10.67 -46.81 -15.12
C ALA A 295 11.99 -47.59 -15.07
N GLN A 296 13.11 -46.96 -15.48
CA GLN A 296 14.44 -47.57 -15.45
C GLN A 296 14.88 -47.92 -14.02
N VAL A 297 14.64 -47.02 -13.05
CA VAL A 297 14.97 -47.28 -11.63
C VAL A 297 14.12 -48.42 -11.08
N SER A 298 12.83 -48.45 -11.40
CA SER A 298 11.92 -49.53 -10.97
C SER A 298 12.38 -50.90 -11.49
N GLU A 299 12.70 -51.00 -12.78
CA GLU A 299 13.19 -52.24 -13.40
C GLU A 299 14.52 -52.71 -12.77
N LEU A 300 15.47 -51.78 -12.57
CA LEU A 300 16.75 -52.09 -11.94
C LEU A 300 16.58 -52.62 -10.51
N LEU A 301 15.69 -52.01 -9.71
CA LEU A 301 15.44 -52.45 -8.35
C LEU A 301 14.74 -53.82 -8.31
N GLN A 302 13.79 -54.06 -9.21
CA GLN A 302 13.16 -55.38 -9.36
C GLN A 302 14.18 -56.48 -9.72
N GLN A 303 15.06 -56.20 -10.68
CA GLN A 303 16.14 -57.13 -11.04
C GLN A 303 17.10 -57.35 -9.86
N ALA A 304 17.43 -56.31 -9.11
CA ALA A 304 18.29 -56.42 -7.93
C ALA A 304 17.65 -57.25 -6.81
N ILE A 305 16.33 -57.13 -6.60
CA ILE A 305 15.57 -57.98 -5.66
C ILE A 305 15.51 -59.44 -6.14
N ALA A 306 15.37 -59.66 -7.44
CA ALA A 306 15.37 -60.99 -8.05
C ALA A 306 16.74 -61.71 -7.93
N ASN A 307 17.84 -60.94 -7.80
CA ASN A 307 19.18 -61.47 -7.59
C ASN A 307 19.55 -61.72 -6.11
N LEU A 308 18.71 -61.30 -5.17
CA LEU A 308 18.88 -61.64 -3.75
C LEU A 308 18.57 -63.12 -3.50
N ASP A 309 19.21 -63.68 -2.47
CA ASP A 309 18.92 -65.03 -2.00
C ASP A 309 17.46 -65.16 -1.50
N ASP A 310 16.89 -66.35 -1.63
CA ASP A 310 15.48 -66.62 -1.31
C ASP A 310 15.12 -66.25 0.12
N GLU A 311 16.03 -66.45 1.08
CA GLU A 311 15.82 -66.07 2.48
C GLU A 311 15.79 -64.54 2.66
N SER A 312 16.66 -63.78 1.99
CA SER A 312 16.65 -62.32 2.00
C SER A 312 15.41 -61.73 1.32
N ARG A 313 14.92 -62.34 0.23
CA ARG A 313 13.66 -61.92 -0.43
C ARG A 313 12.46 -62.15 0.48
N THR A 314 12.38 -63.32 1.09
CA THR A 314 11.34 -63.66 2.06
C THR A 314 11.32 -62.69 3.24
N ILE A 315 12.50 -62.29 3.74
CA ILE A 315 12.61 -61.29 4.82
C ILE A 315 12.11 -59.91 4.36
N LEU A 316 12.39 -59.49 3.13
CA LEU A 316 11.88 -58.23 2.59
C LEU A 316 10.36 -58.25 2.44
N GLU A 317 9.79 -59.34 1.92
CA GLU A 317 8.34 -59.51 1.80
C GLU A 317 7.65 -59.48 3.17
N LEU A 318 8.12 -60.27 4.14
CA LEU A 318 7.56 -60.28 5.49
C LEU A 318 7.64 -58.90 6.17
N TYR A 319 8.70 -58.13 5.88
CA TYR A 319 8.91 -56.82 6.48
C TYR A 319 8.07 -55.71 5.81
N TYR A 320 8.04 -55.63 4.49
CA TYR A 320 7.38 -54.54 3.75
C TYR A 320 5.92 -54.86 3.39
N ARG A 321 5.60 -56.10 3.01
CA ARG A 321 4.24 -56.54 2.65
C ARG A 321 3.44 -56.88 3.90
N ASP A 322 3.92 -57.81 4.72
CA ASP A 322 3.18 -58.33 5.88
C ASP A 322 3.36 -57.49 7.15
N ARG A 323 4.20 -56.43 7.09
CA ARG A 323 4.53 -55.52 8.20
C ARG A 323 4.92 -56.24 9.49
N CYS A 324 5.54 -57.43 9.37
CA CYS A 324 5.95 -58.23 10.50
C CYS A 324 7.10 -57.54 11.25
N THR A 325 7.02 -57.53 12.58
CA THR A 325 8.13 -57.10 13.42
C THR A 325 9.30 -58.09 13.32
N GLN A 326 10.51 -57.64 13.60
CA GLN A 326 11.70 -58.50 13.57
C GLN A 326 11.60 -59.71 14.52
N GLN A 327 10.82 -59.59 15.60
CA GLN A 327 10.54 -60.69 16.53
C GLN A 327 9.59 -61.73 15.94
N GLN A 328 8.56 -61.28 15.22
CA GLN A 328 7.62 -62.17 14.53
C GLN A 328 8.30 -62.90 13.37
N MET A 329 9.15 -62.22 12.60
CA MET A 329 9.95 -62.85 11.55
C MET A 329 10.94 -63.89 12.12
N ALA A 330 11.52 -63.61 13.30
CA ALA A 330 12.42 -64.54 14.00
C ALA A 330 11.71 -65.85 14.38
N ALA A 331 10.47 -65.73 14.86
CA ALA A 331 9.63 -66.88 15.17
C ALA A 331 9.21 -67.64 13.90
N ALA A 332 8.80 -66.95 12.84
CA ALA A 332 8.34 -67.56 11.59
C ALA A 332 9.47 -68.30 10.84
N LEU A 333 10.68 -67.75 10.82
CA LEU A 333 11.83 -68.31 10.12
C LEU A 333 12.70 -69.21 11.02
N ASN A 334 12.33 -69.40 12.29
CA ASN A 334 13.11 -70.14 13.29
C ASN A 334 14.58 -69.67 13.39
N THR A 335 14.80 -68.35 13.37
CA THR A 335 16.13 -67.73 13.47
C THR A 335 16.18 -66.68 14.57
N LYS A 336 17.39 -66.24 14.94
CA LYS A 336 17.56 -65.20 15.96
C LYS A 336 17.29 -63.82 15.37
N GLN A 337 16.61 -62.95 16.13
CA GLN A 337 16.23 -61.57 15.70
C GLN A 337 17.41 -60.76 15.11
N TYR A 338 18.60 -60.84 15.71
CA TYR A 338 19.77 -60.09 15.20
C TYR A 338 20.21 -60.55 13.81
N THR A 339 19.95 -61.81 13.44
CA THR A 339 20.25 -62.34 12.11
C THR A 339 19.34 -61.73 11.06
N ILE A 340 18.05 -61.56 11.38
CA ILE A 340 17.07 -60.88 10.51
C ILE A 340 17.41 -59.41 10.34
N SER A 341 17.71 -58.70 11.45
CA SER A 341 18.15 -57.31 11.36
C SER A 341 19.37 -57.15 10.46
N ARG A 342 20.39 -57.99 10.63
CA ARG A 342 21.62 -57.92 9.82
C ARG A 342 21.37 -58.23 8.35
N ARG A 343 20.47 -59.17 8.04
CA ARG A 343 20.10 -59.51 6.66
C ARG A 343 19.28 -58.42 5.99
N LEU A 344 18.32 -57.84 6.70
CA LEU A 344 17.54 -56.70 6.21
C LEU A 344 18.45 -55.51 5.87
N THR A 345 19.39 -55.18 6.76
CA THR A 345 20.38 -54.12 6.51
C THR A 345 21.26 -54.44 5.29
N ARG A 346 21.74 -55.68 5.16
CA ARG A 346 22.56 -56.10 4.01
C ARG A 346 21.80 -56.06 2.68
N ALA A 347 20.54 -56.48 2.66
CA ALA A 347 19.69 -56.42 1.48
C ALA A 347 19.47 -54.95 1.05
N ARG A 348 19.17 -54.06 1.99
CA ARG A 348 19.05 -52.61 1.72
C ARG A 348 20.36 -51.99 1.22
N GLU A 349 21.49 -52.31 1.86
CA GLU A 349 22.81 -51.84 1.42
C GLU A 349 23.14 -52.32 0.00
N HIS A 350 22.74 -53.54 -0.35
CA HIS A 350 22.92 -54.06 -1.71
C HIS A 350 22.10 -53.25 -2.73
N LEU A 351 20.81 -53.05 -2.48
CA LEU A 351 19.93 -52.26 -3.34
C LEU A 351 20.41 -50.81 -3.49
N LEU A 352 20.83 -50.19 -2.38
CA LEU A 352 21.38 -48.83 -2.38
C LEU A 352 22.66 -48.73 -3.21
N ARG A 353 23.56 -49.74 -3.13
CA ARG A 353 24.77 -49.77 -3.95
C ARG A 353 24.48 -49.93 -5.43
N THR A 354 23.53 -50.79 -5.80
CA THR A 354 23.11 -50.97 -7.19
C THR A 354 22.53 -49.67 -7.75
N LEU A 355 21.69 -48.97 -6.97
CA LEU A 355 21.13 -47.69 -7.36
C LEU A 355 22.19 -46.58 -7.45
N ALA A 356 23.13 -46.51 -6.49
CA ALA A 356 24.24 -45.56 -6.54
C ALA A 356 25.19 -45.79 -7.74
N HIS A 357 25.39 -47.05 -8.14
CA HIS A 357 26.13 -47.39 -9.35
C HIS A 357 25.41 -46.90 -10.60
N TRP A 358 24.11 -47.15 -10.71
CA TRP A 358 23.30 -46.70 -11.84
C TRP A 358 23.26 -45.17 -11.95
N VAL A 359 23.12 -44.44 -10.84
CA VAL A 359 23.17 -42.97 -10.81
C VAL A 359 24.53 -42.46 -11.33
N LYS A 360 25.63 -43.12 -10.94
CA LYS A 360 26.96 -42.75 -11.39
C LYS A 360 27.17 -43.02 -12.89
N GLU A 361 26.67 -44.12 -13.41
CA GLU A 361 26.85 -44.51 -14.81
C GLU A 361 25.92 -43.77 -15.76
N THR A 362 24.65 -43.59 -15.39
CA THR A 362 23.60 -43.06 -16.27
C THR A 362 23.44 -41.54 -16.15
N LEU A 363 23.54 -40.99 -14.93
CA LEU A 363 23.37 -39.56 -14.68
C LEU A 363 24.71 -38.82 -14.52
N HIS A 364 25.84 -39.55 -14.48
CA HIS A 364 27.17 -39.00 -14.23
C HIS A 364 27.29 -38.18 -12.93
N ILE A 365 26.40 -38.42 -11.97
CA ILE A 365 26.40 -37.76 -10.66
C ILE A 365 27.25 -38.58 -9.70
N SER A 366 28.22 -37.95 -9.05
CA SER A 366 29.02 -38.61 -8.00
C SER A 366 28.20 -38.76 -6.71
N PRO A 367 28.06 -39.97 -6.14
CA PRO A 367 27.31 -40.17 -4.90
C PRO A 367 28.03 -39.48 -3.73
N THR A 368 27.46 -38.36 -3.28
CA THR A 368 27.92 -37.62 -2.09
C THR A 368 27.12 -38.10 -0.86
N SER A 369 27.60 -37.87 0.37
CA SER A 369 26.92 -38.33 1.60
C SER A 369 25.44 -37.94 1.66
N ASP A 370 25.13 -36.73 1.20
CA ASP A 370 23.77 -36.18 1.25
C ASP A 370 22.87 -36.83 0.19
N ILE A 371 23.42 -37.13 -0.98
CA ILE A 371 22.70 -37.85 -2.05
C ILE A 371 22.41 -39.28 -1.61
N LEU A 372 23.34 -39.92 -0.89
CA LEU A 372 23.16 -41.28 -0.37
C LEU A 372 22.10 -41.36 0.73
N SER A 373 21.97 -40.34 1.59
CA SER A 373 20.91 -40.32 2.61
C SER A 373 19.53 -40.10 1.97
N HIS A 374 19.42 -39.17 1.02
CA HIS A 374 18.18 -38.92 0.29
C HIS A 374 17.74 -40.13 -0.55
N THR A 375 18.68 -40.78 -1.25
CA THR A 375 18.39 -42.02 -2.01
C THR A 375 18.03 -43.18 -1.11
N SER A 376 18.59 -43.29 0.10
CA SER A 376 18.18 -44.29 1.08
C SER A 376 16.73 -44.12 1.52
N ASN A 377 16.29 -42.88 1.78
CA ASN A 377 14.90 -42.60 2.14
C ASN A 377 13.95 -42.89 0.98
N ALA A 378 14.30 -42.44 -0.24
CA ALA A 378 13.51 -42.71 -1.44
C ALA A 378 13.41 -44.22 -1.75
N LEU A 379 14.48 -44.98 -1.49
CA LEU A 379 14.48 -46.44 -1.63
C LEU A 379 13.53 -47.09 -0.61
N GLU A 380 13.47 -46.61 0.64
CA GLU A 380 12.51 -47.13 1.62
C GLU A 380 11.06 -46.84 1.22
N GLU A 381 10.75 -45.65 0.71
CA GLU A 381 9.43 -45.28 0.20
C GLU A 381 9.04 -46.14 -1.02
N TRP A 382 9.97 -46.34 -1.95
CA TRP A 382 9.75 -47.18 -3.12
C TRP A 382 9.52 -48.65 -2.73
N LEU A 383 10.35 -49.22 -1.85
CA LEU A 383 10.18 -50.60 -1.38
C LEU A 383 8.83 -50.80 -0.67
N THR A 384 8.41 -49.82 0.13
CA THR A 384 7.11 -49.85 0.80
C THR A 384 5.97 -49.84 -0.21
N SER A 385 6.07 -49.00 -1.24
CA SER A 385 5.04 -48.90 -2.29
C SER A 385 4.99 -50.16 -3.16
N HIS A 386 6.14 -50.61 -3.65
CA HIS A 386 6.27 -51.80 -4.51
C HIS A 386 5.71 -53.07 -3.86
N PHE A 387 6.04 -53.34 -2.59
CA PHE A 387 5.53 -54.52 -1.90
C PHE A 387 4.08 -54.38 -1.41
N SER A 388 3.50 -53.17 -1.46
CA SER A 388 2.10 -52.89 -1.11
C SER A 388 1.14 -52.94 -2.30
N GLU A 389 1.61 -52.70 -3.52
CA GLU A 389 0.78 -52.70 -4.75
C GLU A 389 0.48 -54.13 -5.28
N ASP A 390 1.16 -55.16 -4.76
CA ASP A 390 0.91 -56.58 -5.08
C ASP A 390 -0.24 -57.22 -4.27
N CYS A 391 -1.10 -56.43 -3.61
CA CYS A 391 -2.34 -56.85 -2.91
C CYS A 391 -3.57 -56.33 -3.65
#